data_AF-A0A0M8MB87-F1
#
_entry.id   AF-A0A0M8MB87-F1
#
_cell.length_a   1.000
_cell.length_b   1.000
_cell.length_c   1.000
_cell.angle_alpha   90.00
_cell.angle_beta   90.00
_cell.angle_gamma   90.00
#
_symmetry.space_group_name_H-M   'P 1'
#
loop_
_entity.id
_entity.type
_entity.pdbx_description
1 polymer ?
#
loop_
_entity_poly.entity_id
_entity_poly.type
_entity_poly.pdbx_seq_one_letter_code
_entity_poly.pdbx_strand_id
1 'polypeptide(L)'
;MKNGVYSLLKAKYLVDQGSAGNWRFIVFLIVVAMLMIANSHNYEQKIYRIAALENEVKLLRSEFVDRRSQLMELRMESTVARKMEAREIFPSRVPPKKIKVTEQEQQNFWQKLWQ
;
A
#
# COMPACT_ATOMS: atom_id res chain seq x y z
N MET A 1 7.08 48.42 36.35
CA MET A 1 6.78 47.28 35.44
C MET A 1 5.39 46.67 35.65
N LYS A 2 4.83 46.64 36.88
CA LYS A 2 3.51 46.02 37.17
C LYS A 2 2.31 46.68 36.45
N ASN A 3 2.38 47.98 36.17
CA ASN A 3 1.24 48.74 35.63
C ASN A 3 0.94 48.45 34.15
N GLY A 4 1.92 48.04 33.36
CA GLY A 4 1.73 47.76 31.92
C GLY A 4 0.98 46.45 31.65
N VAL A 5 1.29 45.40 32.41
CA VAL A 5 0.54 44.13 32.35
C VAL A 5 -0.88 44.32 32.91
N TYR A 6 -1.01 45.14 33.94
CA TYR A 6 -2.31 45.45 34.54
C TYR A 6 -3.21 46.28 33.60
N SER A 7 -2.66 47.21 32.81
CA SER A 7 -3.43 47.98 31.82
C SER A 7 -3.84 47.16 30.58
N LEU A 8 -3.07 46.13 30.22
CA LEU A 8 -3.43 45.13 29.21
C LEU A 8 -4.62 44.28 29.69
N LEU A 9 -4.57 43.77 30.93
CA LEU A 9 -5.65 43.01 31.55
C LEU A 9 -6.94 43.83 31.75
N LYS A 10 -6.82 45.12 32.08
CA LYS A 10 -7.98 46.03 32.27
C LYS A 10 -8.60 46.54 30.97
N ALA A 11 -8.21 46.00 29.81
CA ALA A 11 -8.71 46.40 28.50
C ALA A 11 -8.51 47.90 28.16
N LYS A 12 -7.64 48.63 28.89
CA LYS A 12 -7.33 50.02 28.56
C LYS A 12 -6.71 50.13 27.16
N TYR A 13 -5.97 49.11 26.75
CA TYR A 13 -5.44 48.96 25.39
C TYR A 13 -6.53 48.90 24.30
N LEU A 14 -7.75 48.45 24.63
CA LEU A 14 -8.86 48.37 23.69
C LEU A 14 -9.75 49.63 23.66
N VAL A 15 -9.64 50.54 24.64
CA VAL A 15 -10.59 51.66 24.82
C VAL A 15 -9.92 53.03 24.66
N ASP A 16 -8.59 53.11 24.60
CA ASP A 16 -7.87 54.39 24.47
C ASP A 16 -8.03 55.04 23.08
N GLN A 17 -7.83 56.37 23.02
CA GLN A 17 -7.93 57.19 21.80
C GLN A 17 -6.81 56.84 20.79
N GLY A 18 -7.00 55.73 20.07
CA GLY A 18 -6.00 55.09 19.20
C GLY A 18 -6.21 53.58 18.98
N SER A 19 -7.20 52.99 19.66
CA SER A 19 -7.47 51.54 19.67
C SER A 19 -7.90 50.90 18.34
N ALA A 20 -8.15 51.67 17.27
CA ALA A 20 -8.55 51.11 15.97
C ALA A 20 -7.52 50.09 15.42
N GLY A 21 -6.22 50.30 15.67
CA GLY A 21 -5.16 49.34 15.32
C GLY A 21 -5.20 48.05 16.15
N ASN A 22 -5.57 48.15 17.41
CA ASN A 22 -5.58 47.04 18.37
C ASN A 22 -6.77 46.10 18.11
N TRP A 23 -7.92 46.65 17.69
CA TRP A 23 -9.06 45.84 17.25
C TRP A 23 -8.72 44.98 16.03
N ARG A 24 -7.97 45.54 15.06
CA ARG A 24 -7.52 44.79 13.88
C ARG A 24 -6.57 43.65 14.24
N PHE A 25 -5.73 43.84 15.25
CA PHE A 25 -4.85 42.79 15.78
C PHE A 25 -5.62 41.65 16.47
N ILE A 26 -6.69 41.95 17.21
CA ILE A 26 -7.53 40.93 17.85
C ILE A 26 -8.26 40.10 16.80
N VAL A 27 -8.84 40.74 15.78
CA VAL A 27 -9.49 40.04 14.67
C VAL A 27 -8.49 39.14 13.95
N PHE A 28 -7.25 39.60 13.74
CA PHE A 28 -6.19 38.78 13.18
C PHE A 28 -5.91 37.52 14.02
N LEU A 29 -5.81 37.63 15.35
CA LEU A 29 -5.61 36.47 16.23
C LEU A 29 -6.79 35.49 16.19
N ILE A 30 -8.03 35.99 16.13
CA ILE A 30 -9.22 35.15 16.00
C ILE A 30 -9.21 34.39 14.67
N VAL A 31 -8.83 35.04 13.57
CA VAL A 31 -8.70 34.38 12.26
C VAL A 31 -7.63 33.29 12.30
N VAL A 32 -6.47 33.55 12.89
CA VAL A 32 -5.41 32.54 13.06
C VAL A 32 -5.90 31.36 13.90
N ALA A 33 -6.58 31.63 15.02
CA ALA A 33 -7.16 30.59 15.86
C ALA A 33 -8.20 29.75 15.09
N MET A 34 -9.05 30.40 14.29
CA MET A 34 -10.04 29.71 13.44
C MET A 34 -9.36 28.84 12.38
N LEU A 35 -8.29 29.33 11.75
CA LEU A 35 -7.50 28.55 10.80
C LEU A 35 -6.85 27.32 11.46
N MET A 36 -6.34 27.44 12.68
CA MET A 36 -5.78 26.31 13.43
C MET A 36 -6.85 25.26 13.74
N ILE A 37 -8.03 25.67 14.20
CA ILE A 37 -9.15 24.75 14.48
C ILE A 37 -9.59 24.04 13.20
N ALA A 38 -9.76 24.78 12.10
CA ALA A 38 -10.13 24.21 10.81
C ALA A 38 -9.08 23.20 10.30
N ASN A 39 -7.79 23.50 10.48
CA ASN A 39 -6.71 22.57 10.10
C ASN A 39 -6.75 21.29 10.97
N SER A 40 -6.89 21.42 12.29
CA SER A 40 -7.01 20.26 13.19
C SER A 40 -8.15 19.34 12.78
N HIS A 41 -9.32 19.90 12.47
CA HIS A 41 -10.47 19.10 12.07
C HIS A 41 -10.23 18.36 10.74
N ASN A 42 -9.59 19.01 9.77
CA ASN A 42 -9.20 18.35 8.52
C ASN A 42 -8.15 17.25 8.75
N TYR A 43 -7.22 17.45 9.69
CA TYR A 43 -6.22 16.45 10.05
C TYR A 43 -6.87 15.21 10.69
N GLU A 44 -7.80 15.41 11.62
CA GLU A 44 -8.59 14.34 12.24
C GLU A 44 -9.35 13.51 11.18
N GLN A 45 -10.06 14.17 10.26
CA GLN A 45 -10.77 13.48 9.18
C GLN A 45 -9.83 12.60 8.32
N LYS A 46 -8.62 13.08 8.05
CA LYS A 46 -7.61 12.29 7.32
C LYS A 46 -7.15 11.08 8.11
N ILE A 47 -6.94 11.21 9.43
CA ILE A 47 -6.57 10.06 10.29
C ILE A 47 -7.65 8.99 10.24
N TYR A 48 -8.94 9.37 10.37
CA TYR A 48 -10.03 8.41 10.28
C TYR A 48 -10.05 7.68 8.94
N ARG A 49 -9.82 8.41 7.84
CA ARG A 49 -9.71 7.81 6.50
C ARG A 49 -8.53 6.86 6.38
N ILE A 50 -7.38 7.22 6.94
CA ILE A 50 -6.18 6.35 6.96
C ILE A 50 -6.48 5.06 7.72
N ALA A 51 -7.12 5.15 8.89
CA ALA A 51 -7.48 3.97 9.68
C ALA A 51 -8.47 3.05 8.94
N ALA A 52 -9.45 3.63 8.22
CA ALA A 52 -10.38 2.87 7.40
C ALA A 52 -9.65 2.12 6.26
N LEU A 53 -8.76 2.81 5.55
CA LEU A 53 -7.95 2.22 4.48
C LEU A 53 -7.00 1.13 5.00
N GLU A 54 -6.42 1.32 6.18
CA GLU A 54 -5.55 0.32 6.81
C GLU A 54 -6.32 -0.97 7.12
N ASN A 55 -7.55 -0.85 7.61
CA ASN A 55 -8.42 -2.01 7.82
C ASN A 55 -8.75 -2.73 6.51
N GLU A 56 -9.06 -1.99 5.44
CA GLU A 56 -9.30 -2.56 4.12
C GLU A 56 -8.09 -3.35 3.61
N VAL A 57 -6.88 -2.78 3.73
CA VAL A 57 -5.63 -3.45 3.36
C VAL A 57 -5.41 -4.74 4.17
N LYS A 58 -5.72 -4.73 5.48
CA LYS A 58 -5.63 -5.93 6.34
C LYS A 58 -6.59 -7.02 5.87
N LEU A 59 -7.84 -6.67 5.55
CA LEU A 59 -8.84 -7.60 5.04
C LEU A 59 -8.41 -8.22 3.71
N LEU A 60 -7.98 -7.40 2.75
CA LEU A 60 -7.46 -7.85 1.45
C LEU A 60 -6.25 -8.77 1.60
N ARG A 61 -5.36 -8.47 2.55
CA ARG A 61 -4.20 -9.33 2.83
C ARG A 61 -4.61 -10.68 3.42
N SER A 62 -5.60 -10.70 4.30
CA SER A 62 -6.17 -11.95 4.82
C SER A 62 -6.76 -12.78 3.68
N GLU A 63 -7.60 -12.16 2.83
CA GLU A 63 -8.21 -12.84 1.69
C GLU A 63 -7.14 -13.40 0.74
N PHE A 64 -6.09 -12.63 0.43
CA PHE A 64 -4.99 -13.11 -0.40
C PHE A 64 -4.32 -14.37 0.16
N VAL A 65 -4.08 -14.42 1.47
CA VAL A 65 -3.46 -15.58 2.13
C VAL A 65 -4.39 -16.79 2.05
N ASP A 66 -5.68 -16.60 2.32
CA ASP A 66 -6.69 -17.67 2.24
C ASP A 66 -6.82 -18.22 0.81
N ARG A 67 -6.93 -17.33 -0.18
CA ARG A 67 -7.00 -17.69 -1.60
C ARG A 67 -5.74 -18.40 -2.07
N ARG A 68 -4.55 -17.96 -1.63
CA ARG A 68 -3.28 -18.63 -1.94
C ARG A 68 -3.26 -20.06 -1.41
N SER A 69 -3.77 -20.28 -0.20
CA SER A 69 -3.88 -21.61 0.39
C SER A 69 -4.82 -22.51 -0.42
N GLN A 70 -6.01 -22.00 -0.78
CA GLN A 70 -6.96 -22.71 -1.63
C GLN A 70 -6.38 -23.07 -2.99
N LEU A 71 -5.64 -22.15 -3.63
CA LEU A 71 -4.98 -22.42 -4.91
C LEU A 71 -3.90 -23.51 -4.78
N MET A 72 -3.16 -23.55 -3.67
CA MET A 72 -2.20 -24.62 -3.41
C MET A 72 -2.89 -25.97 -3.29
N GLU A 73 -3.98 -26.04 -2.53
CA GLU A 73 -4.79 -27.25 -2.37
C GLU A 73 -5.33 -27.77 -3.71
N LEU A 74 -5.80 -26.85 -4.56
CA LEU A 74 -6.29 -27.16 -5.91
C LEU A 74 -5.18 -27.60 -6.87
N ARG A 75 -3.96 -27.05 -6.72
CA ARG A 75 -2.79 -27.40 -7.55
C ARG A 75 -2.15 -28.73 -7.12
N MET A 76 -2.39 -29.22 -5.91
CA MET A 76 -1.76 -30.46 -5.44
C MET A 76 -1.93 -31.59 -6.45
N GLU A 77 -0.83 -32.30 -6.73
CA GLU A 77 -0.82 -33.38 -7.71
C GLU A 77 -1.86 -34.45 -7.38
N SER A 78 -2.09 -34.74 -6.10
CA SER A 78 -3.14 -35.64 -5.62
C SER A 78 -4.55 -35.15 -5.95
N THR A 79 -4.83 -33.85 -5.77
CA THR A 79 -6.13 -33.24 -6.11
C THR A 79 -6.37 -33.27 -7.61
N VAL A 80 -5.32 -32.97 -8.40
CA VAL A 80 -5.39 -33.01 -9.87
C VAL A 80 -5.57 -34.44 -10.36
N ALA A 81 -4.78 -35.40 -9.88
CA ALA A 81 -4.89 -36.82 -10.24
C ALA A 81 -6.29 -37.36 -9.96
N ARG A 82 -6.84 -37.12 -8.76
CA ARG A 82 -8.20 -37.53 -8.39
C ARG A 82 -9.27 -36.93 -9.30
N LYS A 83 -9.13 -35.68 -9.76
CA LYS A 83 -10.06 -35.07 -10.72
C LYS A 83 -9.91 -35.64 -12.14
N MET A 84 -8.70 -36.06 -12.50
CA MET A 84 -8.37 -36.62 -13.81
C MET A 84 -8.75 -38.10 -13.95
N GLU A 85 -8.95 -38.82 -12.84
CA GLU A 85 -9.50 -40.19 -12.83
C GLU A 85 -10.87 -40.27 -13.53
N ALA A 86 -11.74 -39.27 -13.34
CA ALA A 86 -13.04 -39.20 -14.02
C ALA A 86 -12.92 -39.06 -15.55
N ARG A 87 -11.73 -38.71 -16.05
CA ARG A 87 -11.40 -38.60 -17.48
C ARG A 87 -10.53 -39.77 -17.95
N GLU A 88 -10.36 -40.80 -17.12
CA GLU A 88 -9.50 -41.97 -17.38
C GLU A 88 -8.01 -41.63 -17.58
N ILE A 89 -7.56 -40.47 -17.10
CA ILE A 89 -6.16 -40.03 -17.20
C ILE A 89 -5.45 -40.34 -15.87
N PHE A 90 -4.39 -41.16 -15.94
CA PHE A 90 -3.63 -41.61 -14.78
C PHE A 90 -2.19 -41.07 -14.78
N PRO A 91 -1.60 -40.82 -13.60
CA PRO A 91 -0.19 -40.46 -13.49
C PRO A 91 0.69 -41.62 -13.95
N SER A 92 1.73 -41.31 -14.74
CA SER A 92 2.72 -42.30 -15.17
C SER A 92 3.50 -42.82 -13.98
N ARG A 93 3.60 -44.15 -13.84
CA ARG A 93 4.46 -44.80 -12.84
C ARG A 93 5.94 -44.79 -13.24
N VAL A 94 6.23 -44.50 -14.51
CA VAL A 94 7.58 -44.60 -15.09
C VAL A 94 8.10 -43.18 -15.35
N PRO A 95 9.33 -42.85 -14.94
CA PRO A 95 9.90 -41.53 -15.16
C PRO A 95 10.10 -41.25 -16.66
N PRO A 96 9.93 -39.99 -17.11
CA PRO A 96 10.13 -39.62 -18.51
C PRO A 96 11.60 -39.76 -18.90
N LYS A 97 11.87 -40.36 -20.05
CA LYS A 97 13.22 -40.48 -20.63
C LYS A 97 13.48 -39.28 -21.55
N LYS A 98 14.58 -38.57 -21.31
CA LYS A 98 15.03 -37.50 -22.20
C LYS A 98 15.63 -38.11 -23.46
N ILE A 99 14.92 -38.02 -24.58
CA ILE A 99 15.46 -38.39 -25.90
C ILE A 99 16.34 -37.21 -26.34
N LYS A 100 17.66 -37.36 -26.26
CA LYS A 100 18.61 -36.49 -26.94
C LYS A 100 18.82 -37.05 -28.34
N VAL A 101 18.33 -36.36 -29.36
CA VAL A 101 18.68 -36.66 -30.73
C VAL A 101 20.10 -36.17 -30.94
N THR A 102 21.07 -37.09 -30.91
CA THR A 102 22.41 -36.81 -31.40
C THR A 102 22.33 -36.90 -32.91
N GLU A 103 22.25 -35.76 -33.58
CA GLU A 103 22.52 -35.72 -35.02
C GLU A 103 23.95 -36.20 -35.20
N GLN A 104 24.14 -37.30 -35.94
CA GLN A 104 25.47 -37.71 -36.37
C GLN A 104 25.98 -36.62 -37.30
N GLU A 105 27.02 -35.90 -36.89
CA GLU A 105 27.76 -35.01 -37.78
C GLU A 105 28.15 -35.82 -39.01
N GLN A 106 27.46 -35.56 -40.12
CA GLN A 106 27.92 -35.99 -41.43
C GLN A 106 29.28 -35.35 -41.60
N GLN A 107 30.33 -36.18 -41.64
CA GLN A 107 31.68 -35.72 -41.95
C GLN A 107 31.62 -34.83 -43.18
N ASN A 108 31.95 -33.55 -43.01
CA ASN A 108 31.99 -32.60 -44.08
C ASN A 108 32.88 -33.16 -45.19
N PHE A 109 32.38 -33.13 -46.43
CA PHE A 109 33.04 -33.59 -47.65
C PHE A 109 34.51 -33.14 -47.75
N TRP A 110 34.82 -31.96 -47.21
CA TRP A 110 36.15 -31.37 -47.13
C TRP A 110 37.14 -32.05 -46.17
N GLN A 111 36.68 -32.83 -45.18
CA GLN A 111 37.55 -33.61 -44.28
C GLN A 111 37.98 -34.96 -44.90
N LYS A 112 37.18 -35.54 -45.81
CA LYS A 112 37.55 -36.76 -46.56
C LYS A 112 38.53 -36.51 -47.71
N LEU A 113 38.73 -35.24 -48.08
CA LEU A 113 39.54 -34.83 -49.22
C LEU A 113 41.01 -34.56 -48.86
N TRP A 114 41.35 -34.55 -47.57
CA TRP A 114 42.69 -34.23 -47.06
C TRP A 114 43.31 -35.40 -46.27
N GLN A 115 42.90 -36.64 -46.55
CA GLN A 115 43.53 -37.86 -46.02
C GLN A 115 43.97 -38.78 -47.15
#